data_AF-A0A645BIT8-F1
#
_entry.id   AF-A0A645BIT8-F1
#
_cell.length_a   1.000
_cell.length_b   1.000
_cell.length_c   1.000
_cell.angle_alpha   90.00
_cell.angle_beta   90.00
_cell.angle_gamma   90.00
#
_symmetry.space_group_name_H-M   'P 1'
#
loop_
_entity.id
_entity.type
_entity.pdbx_description
1 polymer ?
#
loop_
_entity_poly.entity_id
_entity_poly.type
_entity_poly.pdbx_seq_one_letter_code
_entity_poly.pdbx_strand_id
1 'polypeptide(L)' 'MNKTKMTIFEAAIKTFSNSGYNGTTMDQVAEAAGVAKGTLYYHFK' A
#
# COMPACT_ATOMS: atom_id res chain seq x y z
N MET A 1 -8.33 -7.66 12.52
CA MET A 1 -7.63 -6.78 11.55
C MET A 1 -8.51 -6.67 10.30
N ASN A 2 -8.77 -5.48 9.76
CA ASN A 2 -9.58 -5.32 8.54
C ASN A 2 -8.84 -5.95 7.35
N LYS A 3 -9.53 -6.77 6.54
CA LYS A 3 -8.94 -7.50 5.41
C LYS A 3 -8.24 -6.55 4.42
N THR A 4 -8.86 -5.43 4.09
CA THR A 4 -8.29 -4.39 3.20
C THR A 4 -7.03 -3.80 3.80
N LYS A 5 -7.01 -3.54 5.11
CA LYS A 5 -5.82 -3.02 5.81
C LYS A 5 -4.65 -4.00 5.72
N MET A 6 -4.90 -5.30 5.83
CA MET A 6 -3.87 -6.34 5.70
C MET A 6 -3.33 -6.41 4.27
N THR A 7 -4.21 -6.39 3.26
CA THR A 7 -3.80 -6.37 1.84
C THR A 7 -2.91 -5.18 1.50
N ILE A 8 -3.28 -3.97 1.98
CA ILE A 8 -2.45 -2.77 1.79
C ILE A 8 -1.09 -2.92 2.48
N PHE A 9 -1.05 -3.50 3.68
CA PHE A 9 0.19 -3.68 4.42
C PHE A 9 1.16 -4.64 3.72
N GLU A 10 0.67 -5.78 3.24
CA GLU A 10 1.47 -6.76 2.49
C GLU A 10 1.98 -6.17 1.16
N ALA A 11 1.12 -5.43 0.44
CA ALA A 11 1.50 -4.74 -0.78
C ALA A 11 2.57 -3.67 -0.52
N ALA A 12 2.46 -2.93 0.57
CA ALA A 12 3.46 -1.93 0.97
C ALA A 12 4.82 -2.58 1.24
N ILE A 13 4.86 -3.67 2.02
CA ILE A 13 6.11 -4.42 2.29
C ILE A 13 6.78 -4.85 0.99
N LYS A 14 6.01 -5.46 0.07
CA LYS A 14 6.55 -5.93 -1.20
C LYS A 14 7.09 -4.77 -2.05
N THR A 15 6.35 -3.67 -2.13
CA THR A 15 6.74 -2.51 -2.93
C THR A 15 7.99 -1.84 -2.38
N PHE A 16 8.04 -1.61 -1.06
CA PHE A 16 9.22 -1.05 -0.40
C PHE A 16 10.45 -1.97 -0.52
N SER A 17 10.27 -3.28 -0.47
CA SER A 17 11.38 -4.23 -0.62
C SER A 17 12.00 -4.18 -2.02
N ASN A 18 11.20 -3.85 -3.04
CA ASN A 18 11.65 -3.78 -4.43
C ASN A 18 12.27 -2.42 -4.79
N SER A 19 11.65 -1.32 -4.32
CA SER A 19 11.99 0.04 -4.78
C SER A 19 12.66 0.90 -3.68
N GLY A 20 12.77 0.38 -2.46
CA GLY A 20 13.18 1.15 -1.29
C GLY A 20 12.10 2.13 -0.82
N TYR A 21 12.31 2.73 0.36
CA TYR A 21 11.34 3.66 0.96
C TYR A 21 11.13 4.92 0.09
N ASN A 22 12.21 5.60 -0.28
CA ASN A 22 12.14 6.84 -1.08
C ASN A 22 11.75 6.61 -2.55
N GLY A 23 11.96 5.40 -3.08
CA GLY A 23 11.61 5.05 -4.45
C GLY A 23 10.18 4.51 -4.61
N THR A 24 9.44 4.39 -3.52
CA THR A 24 8.06 3.89 -3.52
C THR A 24 7.07 5.04 -3.35
N THR A 25 6.04 5.06 -4.20
CA THR A 25 4.93 6.00 -4.07
C THR A 25 3.69 5.31 -3.52
N MET A 26 2.80 6.08 -2.89
CA MET A 26 1.51 5.55 -2.41
C MET A 26 0.60 5.09 -3.55
N ASP A 27 0.80 5.59 -4.78
CA ASP A 27 0.08 5.11 -5.96
C ASP A 27 0.49 3.68 -6.29
N GLN A 28 1.80 3.38 -6.28
CA GLN A 28 2.31 2.02 -6.49
C GLN A 28 1.79 1.05 -5.42
N VAL A 29 1.73 1.48 -4.17
CA VAL A 29 1.20 0.65 -3.08
C VAL A 29 -0.30 0.40 -3.25
N ALA A 30 -1.08 1.43 -3.63
CA ALA A 30 -2.51 1.28 -3.86
C ALA A 30 -2.81 0.36 -5.06
N GLU A 31 -2.06 0.51 -6.15
CA GLU A 31 -2.14 -0.35 -7.33
C GLU A 31 -1.77 -1.80 -6.98
N ALA A 32 -0.66 -2.02 -6.28
CA ALA A 32 -0.24 -3.36 -5.86
C ALA A 32 -1.23 -4.03 -4.89
N ALA A 33 -1.93 -3.24 -4.08
CA ALA A 33 -2.98 -3.73 -3.18
C ALA A 33 -4.34 -3.91 -3.86
N GLY A 34 -4.51 -3.47 -5.12
CA GLY A 34 -5.79 -3.51 -5.83
C GLY A 34 -6.86 -2.61 -5.20
N VAL A 35 -6.48 -1.48 -4.62
CA VAL A 35 -7.39 -0.54 -3.96
C VAL A 35 -7.28 0.87 -4.54
N ALA A 36 -8.32 1.68 -4.38
CA ALA A 36 -8.23 3.10 -4.68
C ALA A 36 -7.28 3.82 -3.70
N LYS A 37 -6.55 4.82 -4.18
CA LYS A 37 -5.64 5.64 -3.35
C LYS A 37 -6.35 6.25 -2.13
N GLY A 38 -7.60 6.69 -2.28
CA GLY A 38 -8.42 7.19 -1.18
C GLY A 38 -8.69 6.15 -0.09
N THR A 39 -8.88 4.88 -0.47
CA THR A 39 -9.06 3.76 0.47
C THR A 39 -7.79 3.49 1.26
N LEU A 40 -6.62 3.60 0.62
CA LEU A 40 -5.33 3.50 1.30
C LEU A 40 -5.23 4.56 2.41
N TYR A 41 -5.42 5.84 2.07
CA TYR A 41 -5.35 6.92 3.06
C TYR A 41 -6.41 6.81 4.15
N TYR A 42 -7.60 6.29 3.85
CA TYR A 42 -8.63 6.06 4.86
C TYR A 42 -8.18 5.07 5.94
N HIS A 43 -7.44 4.02 5.58
CA HIS A 43 -7.02 2.97 6.50
C HIS A 43 -5.72 3.26 7.28
N PHE A 44 -4.88 4.19 6.78
CA PHE A 44 -3.53 4.46 7.28
C PHE A 44 -3.22 5.95 7.49
N LYS A 45 -4.23 6.78 7.83
CA LYS A 45 -3.99 8.16 8.27
C LYS A 45 -2.99 8.24 9.42
#